data_AF-A0A9D4CLU2-F1
#
_entry.id   AF-A0A9D4CLU2-F1
#
_cell.length_a   1.000
_cell.length_b   1.000
_cell.length_c   1.000
_cell.angle_alpha   90.00
_cell.angle_beta   90.00
_cell.angle_gamma   90.00
#
_symmetry.space_group_name_H-M   'P 1'
#
loop_
_entity.id
_entity.type
_entity.pdbx_description
1 polymer ?
#
loop_
_entity_poly.entity_id
_entity_poly.type
_entity_poly.pdbx_seq_one_letter_code
_entity_poly.pdbx_strand_id
1 'polypeptide(L)'
;MVIKKGVAVALLGSKGFKDMQDEASEKSHQERVDEICDELDNNLYTEVIKKPSQKAAEQSKKNQHEDAVKEQFREQERRRQIQEEERRIEEQIREEEMRREEEQQAEQRAKQQKAEQQRLQEQARLQEEARSKREEEERLRREEERKRREQEQKEETERILAEEEERKNQERLAMKQQSAVLAGRGGPTNSMKPTLMGAATGSKSSFGKLTKKMVKEVAITKEEDVPLDIDLEGGTDSPLGGKIVVSEVFYGGAVDKNGEISRGDTILKVNDTKMENITLTEAQEALWKIEQQTNIGGKIVFTVAKSEIQQESDITFF
;
A
#
# COMPACT_ATOMS: atom_id res chain seq x y z
N MET A 1 -56.11 0.51 -100.19
CA MET A 1 -55.61 1.88 -100.47
C MET A 1 -54.16 1.77 -100.95
N VAL A 2 -53.83 2.33 -102.14
CA VAL A 2 -52.49 2.77 -102.62
C VAL A 2 -51.26 1.87 -102.28
N ILE A 3 -50.83 0.93 -103.14
CA ILE A 3 -49.85 1.05 -104.27
C ILE A 3 -48.36 1.33 -103.88
N LYS A 4 -47.44 0.43 -104.33
CA LYS A 4 -46.11 0.64 -104.99
C LYS A 4 -45.27 -0.65 -104.87
N LYS A 5 -44.89 -1.41 -105.93
CA LYS A 5 -44.04 -1.19 -107.14
C LYS A 5 -42.51 -1.41 -106.92
N GLY A 6 -41.96 -2.41 -107.61
CA GLY A 6 -40.54 -2.77 -107.82
C GLY A 6 -40.43 -4.28 -108.14
N VAL A 7 -40.19 -4.79 -109.37
CA VAL A 7 -39.03 -4.65 -110.29
C VAL A 7 -37.76 -5.26 -109.63
N ALA A 8 -37.09 -6.32 -110.11
CA ALA A 8 -37.24 -7.22 -111.26
C ALA A 8 -36.60 -8.62 -110.90
N VAL A 9 -36.25 -9.62 -111.74
CA VAL A 9 -36.07 -9.72 -113.21
C VAL A 9 -36.30 -11.18 -113.73
N ALA A 10 -35.61 -11.59 -114.81
CA ALA A 10 -35.70 -12.84 -115.58
C ALA A 10 -35.02 -14.05 -114.88
N LEU A 11 -35.24 -15.33 -115.25
CA LEU A 11 -35.28 -15.91 -116.61
C LEU A 11 -36.42 -16.90 -116.88
N LEU A 12 -36.95 -16.82 -118.12
CA LEU A 12 -37.41 -17.87 -119.06
C LEU A 12 -37.91 -19.24 -118.51
N GLY A 13 -38.98 -19.85 -119.00
CA GLY A 13 -39.86 -19.47 -120.11
C GLY A 13 -40.14 -20.61 -121.12
N SER A 14 -41.28 -21.29 -120.93
CA SER A 14 -42.10 -21.93 -121.98
C SER A 14 -41.69 -23.29 -122.59
N LYS A 15 -42.73 -24.04 -122.99
CA LYS A 15 -42.76 -25.28 -123.82
C LYS A 15 -42.30 -26.55 -123.07
N GLY A 16 -42.82 -27.75 -123.36
CA GLY A 16 -43.91 -28.13 -124.26
C GLY A 16 -43.89 -29.64 -124.57
N PHE A 17 -45.07 -30.24 -124.70
CA PHE A 17 -45.47 -31.24 -125.72
C PHE A 17 -44.49 -32.39 -126.13
N LYS A 18 -44.98 -33.63 -125.98
CA LYS A 18 -44.57 -34.93 -126.59
C LYS A 18 -43.48 -35.82 -125.94
N ASP A 19 -43.96 -36.98 -125.51
CA ASP A 19 -43.56 -38.35 -125.88
C ASP A 19 -42.08 -38.76 -125.89
N MET A 20 -41.68 -39.62 -124.93
CA MET A 20 -41.05 -40.94 -125.18
C MET A 20 -40.79 -41.72 -123.86
N GLN A 21 -41.35 -42.94 -123.78
CA GLN A 21 -40.83 -44.17 -123.12
C GLN A 21 -39.71 -44.06 -122.05
N ASP A 22 -39.95 -44.45 -120.79
CA ASP A 22 -39.86 -45.84 -120.27
C ASP A 22 -39.97 -45.97 -118.72
N GLU A 23 -40.29 -47.19 -118.29
CA GLU A 23 -40.33 -47.84 -116.96
C GLU A 23 -39.96 -47.10 -115.65
N ALA A 24 -40.89 -47.12 -114.67
CA ALA A 24 -40.58 -47.13 -113.23
C ALA A 24 -41.77 -47.69 -112.37
N SER A 25 -41.79 -49.01 -112.20
CA SER A 25 -42.45 -49.81 -111.13
C SER A 25 -43.55 -49.17 -110.25
N GLU A 26 -44.74 -49.76 -110.29
CA GLU A 26 -45.67 -49.71 -109.15
C GLU A 26 -44.95 -50.25 -107.89
N LYS A 27 -44.94 -49.47 -106.79
CA LYS A 27 -44.56 -50.02 -105.48
C LYS A 27 -45.62 -51.04 -105.06
N SER A 28 -45.17 -52.25 -104.74
CA SER A 28 -46.05 -53.36 -104.34
C SER A 28 -46.98 -52.94 -103.20
N HIS A 29 -48.22 -53.43 -103.21
CA HIS A 29 -49.15 -53.30 -102.09
C HIS A 29 -48.52 -53.77 -100.76
N GLN A 30 -47.55 -54.68 -100.80
CA GLN A 30 -46.80 -55.13 -99.64
C GLN A 30 -46.01 -54.00 -98.95
N GLU A 31 -45.29 -53.15 -99.71
CA GLU A 31 -44.49 -52.06 -99.10
C GLU A 31 -45.35 -51.04 -98.35
N ARG A 32 -46.58 -50.78 -98.80
CA ARG A 32 -47.54 -49.92 -98.10
C ARG A 32 -48.15 -50.57 -96.86
N VAL A 33 -48.24 -51.90 -96.83
CA VAL A 33 -48.67 -52.64 -95.63
C VAL A 33 -47.54 -52.63 -94.61
N ASP A 34 -46.30 -52.85 -95.04
CA ASP A 34 -45.12 -52.83 -94.17
C ASP A 34 -44.91 -51.43 -93.55
N GLU A 35 -45.07 -50.34 -94.34
CA GLU A 35 -44.96 -48.95 -93.87
C GLU A 35 -46.06 -48.56 -92.84
N ILE A 36 -47.29 -49.09 -93.00
CA ILE A 36 -48.39 -48.90 -92.03
C ILE A 36 -48.19 -49.76 -90.77
N CYS A 37 -47.65 -50.98 -90.92
CA CYS A 37 -47.30 -51.84 -89.78
C CYS A 37 -46.18 -51.18 -88.95
N ASP A 38 -45.15 -50.63 -89.58
CA ASP A 38 -44.06 -49.92 -88.90
C ASP A 38 -44.56 -48.66 -88.18
N GLU A 39 -45.48 -47.87 -88.74
CA GLU A 39 -46.09 -46.73 -88.02
C GLU A 39 -46.96 -47.17 -86.85
N LEU A 40 -47.77 -48.23 -87.00
CA LEU A 40 -48.63 -48.74 -85.93
C LEU A 40 -47.84 -49.38 -84.80
N ASP A 41 -46.79 -50.16 -85.09
CA ASP A 41 -45.90 -50.72 -84.07
C ASP A 41 -45.14 -49.59 -83.35
N ASN A 42 -44.56 -48.62 -84.05
CA ASN A 42 -43.86 -47.51 -83.39
C ASN A 42 -44.78 -46.65 -82.49
N ASN A 43 -46.04 -46.42 -82.88
CA ASN A 43 -46.96 -45.62 -82.08
C ASN A 43 -47.55 -46.42 -80.89
N LEU A 44 -47.84 -47.72 -81.08
CA LEU A 44 -48.33 -48.59 -80.00
C LEU A 44 -47.22 -48.89 -78.96
N TYR A 45 -45.96 -49.00 -79.38
CA TYR A 45 -44.84 -49.25 -78.47
C TYR A 45 -44.47 -48.01 -77.63
N THR A 46 -44.62 -46.80 -78.16
CA THR A 46 -44.17 -45.57 -77.50
C THR A 46 -45.14 -45.02 -76.45
N GLU A 47 -46.45 -45.03 -76.68
CA GLU A 47 -47.42 -44.60 -75.66
C GLU A 47 -47.69 -45.69 -74.60
N VAL A 48 -47.86 -46.95 -75.01
CA VAL A 48 -48.23 -48.04 -74.09
C VAL A 48 -47.01 -48.59 -73.34
N ILE A 49 -45.84 -48.71 -73.99
CA ILE A 49 -44.66 -49.44 -73.47
C ILE A 49 -43.42 -48.54 -73.31
N LYS A 50 -43.54 -47.44 -72.54
CA LYS A 50 -42.48 -47.15 -71.56
C LYS A 50 -42.34 -48.39 -70.68
N LYS A 51 -41.33 -49.24 -70.93
CA LYS A 51 -41.11 -50.52 -70.23
C LYS A 51 -41.30 -50.33 -68.71
N PRO A 52 -41.94 -51.25 -67.96
CA PRO A 52 -42.19 -51.07 -66.53
C PRO A 52 -40.95 -50.64 -65.73
N SER A 53 -39.79 -51.17 -66.12
CA SER A 53 -38.45 -50.75 -65.65
C SER A 53 -38.17 -49.25 -65.77
N GLN A 54 -38.49 -48.60 -66.88
CA GLN A 54 -38.24 -47.17 -67.10
C GLN A 54 -39.22 -46.28 -66.31
N LYS A 55 -40.52 -46.59 -66.32
CA LYS A 55 -41.53 -45.87 -65.49
C LYS A 55 -41.19 -45.99 -64.00
N ALA A 56 -40.78 -47.19 -63.54
CA ALA A 56 -40.35 -47.41 -62.15
C ALA A 56 -39.06 -46.65 -61.81
N ALA A 57 -38.07 -46.60 -62.71
CA ALA A 57 -36.84 -45.83 -62.50
C ALA A 57 -37.09 -44.32 -62.46
N GLU A 58 -38.01 -43.81 -63.31
CA GLU A 58 -38.41 -42.40 -63.36
C GLU A 58 -39.18 -41.99 -62.08
N GLN A 59 -40.07 -42.86 -61.58
CA GLN A 59 -40.77 -42.67 -60.31
C GLN A 59 -39.82 -42.75 -59.11
N SER A 60 -38.88 -43.72 -59.10
CA SER A 60 -37.86 -43.85 -58.05
C SER A 60 -36.99 -42.59 -57.93
N LYS A 61 -36.54 -42.02 -59.06
CA LYS A 61 -35.81 -40.75 -59.09
C LYS A 61 -36.63 -39.58 -58.54
N LYS A 62 -37.95 -39.53 -58.82
CA LYS A 62 -38.83 -38.50 -58.24
C LYS A 62 -38.97 -38.64 -56.74
N ASN A 63 -39.20 -39.86 -56.23
CA ASN A 63 -39.28 -40.12 -54.79
C ASN A 63 -37.95 -39.76 -54.09
N GLN A 64 -36.82 -40.18 -54.63
CA GLN A 64 -35.47 -39.82 -54.12
C GLN A 64 -35.24 -38.31 -54.11
N HIS A 65 -35.68 -37.58 -55.14
CA HIS A 65 -35.58 -36.12 -55.18
C HIS A 65 -36.49 -35.46 -54.13
N GLU A 66 -37.71 -35.95 -53.95
CA GLU A 66 -38.65 -35.44 -52.95
C GLU A 66 -38.14 -35.67 -51.51
N ASP A 67 -37.55 -36.84 -51.24
CA ASP A 67 -36.94 -37.16 -49.95
C ASP A 67 -35.67 -36.32 -49.69
N ALA A 68 -34.84 -36.10 -50.71
CA ALA A 68 -33.69 -35.20 -50.61
C ALA A 68 -34.10 -33.74 -50.35
N VAL A 69 -35.18 -33.26 -50.96
CA VAL A 69 -35.72 -31.91 -50.69
C VAL A 69 -36.28 -31.80 -49.26
N LYS A 70 -36.98 -32.83 -48.76
CA LYS A 70 -37.43 -32.89 -47.36
C LYS A 70 -36.27 -32.95 -46.38
N GLU A 71 -35.17 -33.63 -46.73
CA GLU A 71 -33.95 -33.67 -45.92
C GLU A 71 -33.24 -32.31 -45.90
N GLN A 72 -33.10 -31.65 -47.05
CA GLN A 72 -32.56 -30.28 -47.14
C GLN A 72 -33.39 -29.28 -46.32
N PHE A 73 -34.73 -29.37 -46.35
CA PHE A 73 -35.58 -28.51 -45.52
C PHE A 73 -35.35 -28.76 -44.01
N ARG A 74 -35.28 -30.03 -43.58
CA ARG A 74 -34.95 -30.42 -42.19
C ARG A 74 -33.53 -30.03 -41.76
N GLU A 75 -32.57 -29.99 -42.68
CA GLU A 75 -31.24 -29.44 -42.39
C GLU A 75 -31.25 -27.90 -42.31
N GLN A 76 -32.02 -27.24 -43.18
CA GLN A 76 -32.17 -25.78 -43.17
C GLN A 76 -32.86 -25.29 -41.89
N GLU A 77 -33.87 -26.00 -41.37
CA GLU A 77 -34.46 -25.69 -40.07
C GLU A 77 -33.50 -25.93 -38.90
N ARG A 78 -32.76 -27.05 -38.88
CA ARG A 78 -31.71 -27.29 -37.88
C ARG A 78 -30.65 -26.17 -37.89
N ARG A 79 -30.20 -25.74 -39.07
CA ARG A 79 -29.26 -24.60 -39.22
C ARG A 79 -29.85 -23.30 -38.68
N ARG A 80 -31.15 -23.02 -38.91
CA ARG A 80 -31.82 -21.85 -38.34
C ARG A 80 -31.93 -21.91 -36.82
N GLN A 81 -32.25 -23.07 -36.26
CA GLN A 81 -32.31 -23.28 -34.80
C GLN A 81 -30.93 -23.06 -34.17
N ILE A 82 -29.88 -23.66 -34.73
CA ILE A 82 -28.49 -23.47 -34.29
C ILE A 82 -28.11 -21.98 -34.35
N GLN A 83 -28.39 -21.28 -35.46
CA GLN A 83 -28.12 -19.84 -35.59
C GLN A 83 -28.97 -18.94 -34.67
N GLU A 84 -30.06 -19.44 -34.11
CA GLU A 84 -30.84 -18.72 -33.09
C GLU A 84 -30.28 -18.97 -31.69
N GLU A 85 -29.90 -20.21 -31.37
CA GLU A 85 -29.20 -20.53 -30.12
C GLU A 85 -27.82 -19.87 -30.03
N GLU A 86 -27.02 -19.89 -31.10
CA GLU A 86 -25.73 -19.20 -31.19
C GLU A 86 -25.88 -17.71 -30.85
N ARG A 87 -26.86 -17.02 -31.45
CA ARG A 87 -27.13 -15.61 -31.16
C ARG A 87 -27.57 -15.36 -29.72
N ARG A 88 -28.39 -16.24 -29.14
CA ARG A 88 -28.80 -16.14 -27.72
C ARG A 88 -27.60 -16.35 -26.78
N ILE A 89 -26.70 -17.28 -27.10
CA ILE A 89 -25.48 -17.53 -26.32
C ILE A 89 -24.52 -16.34 -26.44
N GLU A 90 -24.32 -15.79 -27.64
CA GLU A 90 -23.50 -14.58 -27.84
C GLU A 90 -24.06 -13.34 -27.13
N GLU A 91 -25.39 -13.22 -27.02
CA GLU A 91 -26.05 -12.14 -26.28
C GLU A 91 -25.84 -12.32 -24.78
N GLN A 92 -26.06 -13.53 -24.24
CA GLN A 92 -25.77 -13.87 -22.85
C GLN A 92 -24.31 -13.65 -22.46
N ILE A 93 -23.35 -14.03 -23.32
CA ILE A 93 -21.92 -13.77 -23.08
C ILE A 93 -21.66 -12.27 -23.01
N ARG A 94 -22.20 -11.47 -23.94
CA ARG A 94 -22.02 -10.01 -23.92
C ARG A 94 -22.65 -9.34 -22.70
N GLU A 95 -23.83 -9.80 -22.26
CA GLU A 95 -24.45 -9.33 -21.01
C GLU A 95 -23.61 -9.71 -19.78
N GLU A 96 -23.05 -10.92 -19.73
CA GLU A 96 -22.20 -11.35 -18.62
C GLU A 96 -20.86 -10.61 -18.59
N GLU A 97 -20.24 -10.37 -19.75
CA GLU A 97 -19.02 -9.56 -19.89
C GLU A 97 -19.28 -8.13 -19.42
N MET A 98 -20.35 -7.48 -19.88
CA MET A 98 -20.72 -6.14 -19.43
C MET A 98 -20.98 -6.08 -17.92
N ARG A 99 -21.66 -7.10 -17.36
CA ARG A 99 -21.89 -7.17 -15.91
C ARG A 99 -20.60 -7.35 -15.12
N ARG A 100 -19.65 -8.15 -15.62
CA ARG A 100 -18.32 -8.32 -15.01
C ARG A 100 -17.49 -7.03 -15.08
N GLU A 101 -17.55 -6.29 -16.19
CA GLU A 101 -16.90 -4.98 -16.31
C GLU A 101 -17.51 -3.94 -15.35
N GLU A 102 -18.84 -3.89 -15.24
CA GLU A 102 -19.52 -3.00 -14.29
C GLU A 102 -19.19 -3.37 -12.83
N GLU A 103 -19.18 -4.66 -12.50
CA GLU A 103 -18.80 -5.16 -11.16
C GLU A 103 -17.35 -4.81 -10.82
N GLN A 104 -16.40 -5.02 -11.74
CA GLN A 104 -15.01 -4.59 -11.56
C GLN A 104 -14.88 -3.06 -11.42
N GLN A 105 -15.63 -2.28 -12.20
CA GLN A 105 -15.62 -0.82 -12.10
C GLN A 105 -16.23 -0.35 -10.77
N ALA A 106 -17.29 -1.01 -10.30
CA ALA A 106 -17.91 -0.75 -8.99
C ALA A 106 -16.95 -1.10 -7.84
N GLU A 107 -16.25 -2.24 -7.91
CA GLU A 107 -15.24 -2.63 -6.92
C GLU A 107 -14.08 -1.61 -6.89
N GLN A 108 -13.56 -1.21 -8.05
CA GLN A 108 -12.52 -0.17 -8.14
C GLN A 108 -12.99 1.16 -7.55
N ARG A 109 -14.22 1.61 -7.84
CA ARG A 109 -14.80 2.81 -7.25
C ARG A 109 -14.97 2.69 -5.74
N ALA A 110 -15.48 1.55 -5.24
CA ALA A 110 -15.63 1.30 -3.80
C ALA A 110 -14.27 1.29 -3.08
N LYS A 111 -13.24 0.70 -3.71
CA LYS A 111 -11.86 0.70 -3.19
C LYS A 111 -11.26 2.11 -3.17
N GLN A 112 -11.49 2.92 -4.21
CA GLN A 112 -11.08 4.32 -4.25
C GLN A 112 -11.79 5.15 -3.17
N GLN A 113 -13.12 5.05 -3.06
CA GLN A 113 -13.93 5.74 -2.04
C GLN A 113 -13.51 5.35 -0.62
N LYS A 114 -13.23 4.07 -0.36
CA LYS A 114 -12.74 3.60 0.95
C LYS A 114 -11.37 4.18 1.27
N ALA A 115 -10.45 4.21 0.30
CA ALA A 115 -9.13 4.83 0.48
C ALA A 115 -9.22 6.35 0.68
N GLU A 116 -10.14 7.03 0.01
CA GLU A 116 -10.40 8.47 0.20
C GLU A 116 -11.00 8.77 1.57
N GLN A 117 -12.00 7.99 2.01
CA GLN A 117 -12.56 8.10 3.37
C GLN A 117 -11.50 7.87 4.44
N GLN A 118 -10.62 6.88 4.27
CA GLN A 118 -9.51 6.62 5.19
C GLN A 118 -8.53 7.81 5.26
N ARG A 119 -8.14 8.37 4.10
CA ARG A 119 -7.30 9.59 4.05
C ARG A 119 -7.96 10.78 4.74
N LEU A 120 -9.27 10.98 4.54
CA LEU A 120 -10.00 12.08 5.15
C LEU A 120 -10.11 11.91 6.68
N GLN A 121 -10.34 10.68 7.16
CA GLN A 121 -10.32 10.36 8.59
C GLN A 121 -8.94 10.56 9.21
N GLU A 122 -7.88 10.12 8.54
CA GLU A 122 -6.50 10.30 9.01
C GLU A 122 -6.12 11.79 9.05
N GLN A 123 -6.47 12.56 8.02
CA GLN A 123 -6.26 14.01 7.98
C GLN A 123 -7.04 14.72 9.10
N ALA A 124 -8.29 14.32 9.37
CA ALA A 124 -9.08 14.86 10.47
C ALA A 124 -8.43 14.54 11.84
N ARG A 125 -7.96 13.30 12.05
CA ARG A 125 -7.27 12.88 13.28
C ARG A 125 -6.00 13.69 13.50
N LEU A 126 -5.19 13.89 12.45
CA LEU A 126 -3.97 14.70 12.51
C LEU A 126 -4.26 16.19 12.77
N GLN A 127 -5.36 16.73 12.23
CA GLN A 127 -5.79 18.10 12.54
C GLN A 127 -6.26 18.25 13.99
N GLU A 128 -6.98 17.28 14.54
CA GLU A 128 -7.40 17.27 15.95
C GLU A 128 -6.19 17.13 16.89
N GLU A 129 -5.25 16.24 16.59
CA GLU A 129 -4.00 16.09 17.35
C GLU A 129 -3.15 17.37 17.31
N ALA A 130 -2.98 17.98 16.13
CA ALA A 130 -2.27 19.24 15.97
C ALA A 130 -2.98 20.41 16.68
N ARG A 131 -4.32 20.38 16.75
CA ARG A 131 -5.11 21.34 17.52
C ARG A 131 -4.91 21.15 19.02
N SER A 132 -4.99 19.92 19.52
CA SER A 132 -4.75 19.59 20.93
C SER A 132 -3.36 20.03 21.38
N LYS A 133 -2.32 19.75 20.56
CA LYS A 133 -0.94 20.18 20.84
C LYS A 133 -0.80 21.71 20.90
N ARG A 134 -1.47 22.46 20.01
CA ARG A 134 -1.49 23.94 20.05
C ARG A 134 -2.22 24.49 21.27
N GLU A 135 -3.36 23.89 21.63
CA GLU A 135 -4.11 24.29 22.82
C GLU A 135 -3.33 23.99 24.12
N GLU A 136 -2.58 22.89 24.16
CA GLU A 136 -1.68 22.54 25.27
C GLU A 136 -0.45 23.46 25.34
N GLU A 137 0.23 23.72 24.22
CA GLU A 137 1.34 24.66 24.12
C GLU A 137 0.93 26.08 24.56
N GLU A 138 -0.26 26.54 24.15
CA GLU A 138 -0.78 27.84 24.60
C GLU A 138 -1.10 27.85 26.10
N ARG A 139 -1.60 26.74 26.66
CA ARG A 139 -1.83 26.62 28.11
C ARG A 139 -0.52 26.67 28.89
N LEU A 140 0.50 25.93 28.45
CA LEU A 140 1.84 25.95 29.06
C LEU A 140 2.43 27.37 29.02
N ARG A 141 2.40 28.02 27.86
CA ARG A 141 2.88 29.40 27.69
C ARG A 141 2.17 30.40 28.61
N ARG A 142 0.85 30.28 28.76
CA ARG A 142 0.07 31.12 29.71
C ARG A 142 0.43 30.83 31.17
N GLU A 143 0.73 29.57 31.51
CA GLU A 143 1.16 29.21 32.86
C GLU A 143 2.57 29.72 33.18
N GLU A 144 3.52 29.60 32.24
CA GLU A 144 4.86 30.18 32.33
C GLU A 144 4.80 31.70 32.50
N GLU A 145 3.99 32.39 31.69
CA GLU A 145 3.81 33.84 31.82
C GLU A 145 3.22 34.22 33.17
N ARG A 146 2.26 33.45 33.70
CA ARG A 146 1.73 33.63 35.06
C ARG A 146 2.82 33.43 36.12
N LYS A 147 3.56 32.33 36.07
CA LYS A 147 4.67 32.03 37.01
C LYS A 147 5.72 33.14 37.00
N ARG A 148 6.07 33.66 35.82
CA ARG A 148 6.98 34.79 35.67
C ARG A 148 6.44 36.06 36.33
N ARG A 149 5.17 36.42 36.09
CA ARG A 149 4.54 37.58 36.74
C ARG A 149 4.45 37.42 38.28
N GLU A 150 4.18 36.22 38.76
CA GLU A 150 4.19 35.90 40.20
C GLU A 150 5.60 36.02 40.81
N GLN A 151 6.65 35.64 40.08
CA GLN A 151 8.04 35.84 40.50
C GLN A 151 8.42 37.33 40.50
N GLU A 152 8.09 38.06 39.43
CA GLU A 152 8.34 39.51 39.34
C GLU A 152 7.66 40.27 40.50
N GLN A 153 6.42 39.88 40.87
CA GLN A 153 5.73 40.43 42.04
C GLN A 153 6.39 40.04 43.37
N LYS A 154 6.87 38.79 43.53
CA LYS A 154 7.61 38.38 44.74
C LYS A 154 8.89 39.19 44.90
N GLU A 155 9.70 39.30 43.84
CA GLU A 155 10.93 40.10 43.84
C GLU A 155 10.65 41.59 44.12
N GLU A 156 9.56 42.16 43.60
CA GLU A 156 9.14 43.53 43.91
C GLU A 156 8.75 43.68 45.39
N THR A 157 7.93 42.77 45.93
CA THR A 157 7.54 42.82 47.36
C THR A 157 8.71 42.61 48.32
N GLU A 158 9.66 41.73 47.98
CA GLU A 158 10.90 41.54 48.76
C GLU A 158 11.78 42.80 48.74
N ARG A 159 11.91 43.49 47.60
CA ARG A 159 12.64 44.77 47.52
C ARG A 159 12.01 45.85 48.38
N ILE A 160 10.68 45.99 48.36
CA ILE A 160 9.95 46.98 49.17
C ILE A 160 10.15 46.68 50.67
N LEU A 161 10.07 45.41 51.07
CA LEU A 161 10.32 44.98 52.46
C LEU A 161 11.75 45.27 52.91
N ALA A 162 12.75 44.99 52.06
CA ALA A 162 14.15 45.27 52.34
C ALA A 162 14.43 46.78 52.49
N GLU A 163 13.87 47.62 51.61
CA GLU A 163 13.99 49.09 51.71
C GLU A 163 13.32 49.63 52.99
N GLU A 164 12.17 49.08 53.40
CA GLU A 164 11.54 49.45 54.66
C GLU A 164 12.36 49.01 55.89
N GLU A 165 12.99 47.83 55.84
CA GLU A 165 13.89 47.36 56.90
C GLU A 165 15.17 48.22 56.99
N GLU A 166 15.79 48.57 55.85
CA GLU A 166 16.91 49.51 55.81
C GLU A 166 16.51 50.86 56.41
N ARG A 167 15.33 51.40 56.07
CA ARG A 167 14.84 52.66 56.63
C ARG A 167 14.66 52.58 58.15
N LYS A 168 14.04 51.49 58.67
CA LYS A 168 13.91 51.23 60.11
C LYS A 168 15.26 51.08 60.81
N ASN A 169 16.24 50.46 60.15
CA ASN A 169 17.60 50.32 60.68
C ASN A 169 18.37 51.66 60.67
N GLN A 170 18.21 52.49 59.65
CA GLN A 170 18.74 53.86 59.62
C GLN A 170 18.13 54.74 60.72
N GLU A 171 16.80 54.69 60.92
CA GLU A 171 16.11 55.36 62.03
C GLU A 171 16.65 54.89 63.40
N ARG A 172 16.81 53.58 63.61
CA ARG A 172 17.42 53.01 64.82
C ARG A 172 18.87 53.46 65.02
N LEU A 173 19.68 53.52 63.97
CA LEU A 173 21.07 53.98 64.03
C LEU A 173 21.15 55.47 64.37
N ALA A 174 20.29 56.32 63.79
CA ALA A 174 20.19 57.73 64.13
C ALA A 174 19.78 57.94 65.60
N MET A 175 18.77 57.20 66.08
CA MET A 175 18.33 57.23 67.47
C MET A 175 19.43 56.77 68.44
N LYS A 176 20.21 55.75 68.04
CA LYS A 176 21.37 55.26 68.80
C LYS A 176 22.52 56.29 68.82
N GLN A 177 22.79 56.98 67.73
CA GLN A 177 23.77 58.08 67.69
C GLN A 177 23.36 59.24 68.61
N GLN A 178 22.09 59.62 68.64
CA GLN A 178 21.57 60.61 69.60
C GLN A 178 21.77 60.15 71.06
N SER A 179 21.61 58.86 71.36
CA SER A 179 21.88 58.32 72.70
C SER A 179 23.37 58.28 73.07
N ALA A 180 24.28 58.14 72.10
CA ALA A 180 25.72 58.04 72.32
C ALA A 180 26.37 59.37 72.73
N VAL A 181 25.74 60.51 72.46
CA VAL A 181 26.20 61.85 72.87
C VAL A 181 26.19 62.03 74.41
N LEU A 182 25.46 61.19 75.15
CA LEU A 182 25.42 61.21 76.62
C LEU A 182 26.43 60.26 77.30
N ALA A 183 27.15 59.42 76.55
CA ALA A 183 28.04 58.39 77.08
C ALA A 183 29.51 58.62 76.72
N GLY A 184 30.05 59.79 77.06
CA GLY A 184 31.46 60.09 76.86
C GLY A 184 32.38 59.50 77.93
N ARG A 185 33.34 58.66 77.49
CA ARG A 185 34.80 58.65 77.84
C ARG A 185 35.38 57.22 77.97
N GLY A 186 36.30 56.87 77.08
CA GLY A 186 37.14 55.68 77.16
C GLY A 186 38.06 55.55 75.93
N GLY A 187 39.38 55.72 76.12
CA GLY A 187 40.38 55.71 75.05
C GLY A 187 40.91 54.31 74.66
N PRO A 188 41.85 54.23 73.69
CA PRO A 188 42.03 53.04 72.84
C PRO A 188 43.26 52.17 73.15
N THR A 189 43.29 50.95 72.60
CA THR A 189 44.51 50.13 72.44
C THR A 189 44.58 49.45 71.06
N ASN A 190 45.79 49.03 70.68
CA ASN A 190 46.26 48.78 69.30
C ASN A 190 46.06 47.34 68.77
N SER A 191 46.21 47.24 67.43
CA SER A 191 46.67 46.07 66.65
C SER A 191 45.65 44.92 66.46
N MET A 192 45.62 44.17 65.35
CA MET A 192 46.57 44.00 64.24
C MET A 192 45.88 43.97 62.85
N LYS A 193 46.66 44.18 61.78
CA LYS A 193 46.42 43.60 60.43
C LYS A 193 47.39 42.41 60.26
N PRO A 194 47.13 41.47 59.33
CA PRO A 194 47.76 41.67 58.02
C PRO A 194 46.88 41.34 56.81
N THR A 195 47.33 41.87 55.68
CA THR A 195 46.81 41.71 54.31
C THR A 195 47.06 40.30 53.76
N LEU A 196 46.16 39.79 52.91
CA LEU A 196 46.60 39.16 51.65
C LEU A 196 45.61 39.42 50.50
N MET A 197 46.17 39.47 49.30
CA MET A 197 45.61 39.87 48.02
C MET A 197 45.56 38.64 47.10
N GLY A 198 44.60 38.57 46.18
CA GLY A 198 44.62 37.54 45.13
C GLY A 198 43.25 37.28 44.51
N ALA A 199 43.10 37.65 43.24
CA ALA A 199 41.90 37.37 42.45
C ALA A 199 42.14 36.20 41.47
N ALA A 200 41.03 35.77 40.88
CA ALA A 200 40.93 35.20 39.53
C ALA A 200 41.30 33.72 39.28
N THR A 201 40.35 33.06 38.61
CA THR A 201 40.50 31.93 37.66
C THR A 201 40.94 30.55 38.17
N GLY A 202 40.36 29.52 37.57
CA GLY A 202 40.83 28.14 37.70
C GLY A 202 39.72 27.12 37.92
N SER A 203 38.81 26.97 36.95
CA SER A 203 37.98 25.76 36.88
C SER A 203 38.91 24.54 36.84
N LYS A 204 38.87 23.72 37.89
CA LYS A 204 39.57 22.44 37.96
C LYS A 204 38.59 21.39 38.46
N SER A 205 37.89 20.82 37.49
CA SER A 205 37.20 19.54 37.62
C SER A 205 38.08 18.52 38.35
N SER A 206 37.64 18.10 39.54
CA SER A 206 38.30 17.06 40.34
C SER A 206 37.86 15.65 39.90
N PHE A 207 38.03 15.33 38.61
CA PHE A 207 37.97 13.93 38.16
C PHE A 207 39.25 13.22 38.59
N GLY A 208 39.21 12.49 39.71
CA GLY A 208 40.44 11.95 40.27
C GLY A 208 40.31 11.12 41.55
N LYS A 209 39.27 10.29 41.70
CA LYS A 209 39.31 9.19 42.67
C LYS A 209 38.91 7.89 41.99
N LEU A 210 39.91 7.15 41.50
CA LEU A 210 39.74 5.81 40.96
C LEU A 210 39.54 4.82 42.11
N THR A 211 38.30 4.77 42.56
CA THR A 211 37.72 3.70 43.36
C THR A 211 37.55 2.44 42.51
N LYS A 212 37.40 1.29 43.19
CA LYS A 212 37.38 -0.02 42.56
C LYS A 212 36.02 -0.25 41.90
N LYS A 213 35.89 0.08 40.60
CA LYS A 213 34.71 -0.22 39.77
C LYS A 213 34.22 -1.66 40.03
N MET A 214 33.01 -1.77 40.58
CA MET A 214 32.37 -3.07 40.83
C MET A 214 31.75 -3.56 39.52
N VAL A 215 32.37 -4.60 38.93
CA VAL A 215 31.83 -5.26 37.74
C VAL A 215 30.84 -6.34 38.19
N LYS A 216 29.64 -6.32 37.62
CA LYS A 216 28.58 -7.32 37.82
C LYS A 216 28.17 -7.90 36.48
N GLU A 217 27.86 -9.20 36.48
CA GLU A 217 27.22 -9.88 35.36
C GLU A 217 25.71 -9.99 35.65
N VAL A 218 24.90 -9.53 34.70
CA VAL A 218 23.45 -9.34 34.86
C VAL A 218 22.75 -10.05 33.71
N ALA A 219 21.92 -11.04 34.01
CA ALA A 219 21.21 -11.83 33.00
C ALA A 219 19.73 -11.43 32.94
N ILE A 220 19.32 -10.80 31.84
CA ILE A 220 17.93 -10.41 31.56
C ILE A 220 17.30 -11.50 30.69
N THR A 221 16.09 -11.94 31.03
CA THR A 221 15.34 -12.88 30.19
C THR A 221 14.51 -12.09 29.19
N LYS A 222 14.57 -12.46 27.90
CA LYS A 222 13.72 -11.84 26.87
C LYS A 222 12.28 -12.33 27.02
N GLU A 223 11.36 -11.42 27.31
CA GLU A 223 9.93 -11.67 27.39
C GLU A 223 9.25 -11.45 26.01
N GLU A 224 8.01 -11.93 25.86
CA GLU A 224 7.17 -11.66 24.68
C GLU A 224 6.56 -10.26 24.80
N ASP A 225 6.56 -9.48 23.71
CA ASP A 225 6.07 -8.09 23.65
C ASP A 225 6.67 -7.09 24.66
N VAL A 226 7.84 -7.39 25.23
CA VAL A 226 8.55 -6.50 26.16
C VAL A 226 9.95 -6.17 25.61
N PRO A 227 10.23 -4.93 25.19
CA PRO A 227 11.56 -4.51 24.75
C PRO A 227 12.55 -4.44 25.92
N LEU A 228 13.86 -4.43 25.60
CA LEU A 228 14.90 -4.14 26.60
C LEU A 228 14.75 -2.75 27.22
N ASP A 229 14.40 -1.74 26.42
CA ASP A 229 14.04 -0.38 26.85
C ASP A 229 15.13 0.31 27.70
N ILE A 230 16.32 0.40 27.09
CA ILE A 230 17.52 1.02 27.64
C ILE A 230 18.13 1.97 26.61
N ASP A 231 18.48 3.18 27.03
CA ASP A 231 19.21 4.15 26.20
C ASP A 231 20.70 4.16 26.54
N LEU A 232 21.53 4.39 25.53
CA LEU A 232 22.98 4.35 25.62
C LEU A 232 23.59 5.67 25.15
N GLU A 233 24.58 6.16 25.89
CA GLU A 233 25.42 7.29 25.53
C GLU A 233 26.90 6.91 25.54
N GLY A 234 27.74 7.74 24.95
CA GLY A 234 29.20 7.55 24.96
C GLY A 234 29.77 7.13 23.61
N GLY A 235 30.64 6.13 23.61
CA GLY A 235 31.40 5.68 22.43
C GLY A 235 32.79 6.33 22.32
N THR A 236 33.54 5.94 21.28
CA THR A 236 34.85 6.52 20.92
C THR A 236 34.75 7.93 20.34
N ASP A 237 33.57 8.27 19.82
CA ASP A 237 33.14 9.56 19.31
C ASP A 237 32.72 10.56 20.42
N SER A 238 32.66 10.11 21.67
CA SER A 238 32.23 10.92 22.83
C SER A 238 33.37 11.27 23.81
N PRO A 239 33.30 12.43 24.51
CA PRO A 239 34.22 12.78 25.60
C PRO A 239 34.26 11.79 26.77
N LEU A 240 33.35 10.80 26.84
CA LEU A 240 33.40 9.70 27.82
C LEU A 240 34.57 8.71 27.59
N GLY A 241 35.26 8.83 26.44
CA GLY A 241 36.53 8.16 26.17
C GLY A 241 36.38 6.68 25.88
N GLY A 242 35.60 6.33 24.84
CA GLY A 242 35.46 4.95 24.35
C GLY A 242 34.59 4.04 25.22
N LYS A 243 33.82 4.61 26.16
CA LYS A 243 32.94 3.87 27.08
C LYS A 243 31.49 4.02 26.63
N ILE A 244 30.73 2.93 26.72
CA ILE A 244 29.28 2.93 26.55
C ILE A 244 28.63 2.98 27.94
N VAL A 245 27.76 3.96 28.17
CA VAL A 245 27.14 4.26 29.47
C VAL A 245 25.61 4.26 29.29
N VAL A 246 24.89 3.82 30.31
CA VAL A 246 23.42 3.84 30.33
C VAL A 246 22.93 5.26 30.56
N SER A 247 22.37 5.87 29.52
CA SER A 247 21.78 7.21 29.51
C SER A 247 20.49 7.24 30.34
N GLU A 248 19.60 6.27 30.07
CA GLU A 248 18.28 6.15 30.67
C GLU A 248 17.81 4.68 30.64
N VAL A 249 16.90 4.33 31.55
CA VAL A 249 16.22 3.02 31.60
C VAL A 249 14.72 3.34 31.63
N PHE A 250 13.96 2.86 30.66
CA PHE A 250 12.54 3.19 30.54
C PHE A 250 11.67 2.27 31.40
N TYR A 251 10.69 2.86 32.08
CA TYR A 251 9.80 2.15 33.00
C TYR A 251 8.97 1.08 32.27
N GLY A 252 8.94 -0.13 32.83
CA GLY A 252 8.23 -1.28 32.25
C GLY A 252 9.04 -2.13 31.26
N GLY A 253 10.22 -1.66 30.85
CA GLY A 253 11.17 -2.41 30.03
C GLY A 253 11.75 -3.64 30.74
N ALA A 254 12.32 -4.59 29.99
CA ALA A 254 12.94 -5.78 30.56
C ALA A 254 14.17 -5.45 31.44
N VAL A 255 14.85 -4.33 31.18
CA VAL A 255 15.95 -3.83 32.02
C VAL A 255 15.44 -3.26 33.35
N ASP A 256 14.37 -2.47 33.33
CA ASP A 256 13.69 -1.91 34.51
C ASP A 256 13.13 -3.01 35.42
N LYS A 257 12.39 -3.98 34.83
CA LYS A 257 11.84 -5.15 35.54
C LYS A 257 12.89 -5.97 36.30
N ASN A 258 14.11 -6.03 35.77
CA ASN A 258 15.22 -6.73 36.42
C ASN A 258 15.85 -5.89 37.55
N GLY A 259 15.78 -4.56 37.48
CA GLY A 259 16.30 -3.62 38.51
C GLY A 259 17.82 -3.63 38.72
N GLU A 260 18.56 -4.52 38.04
CA GLU A 260 19.99 -4.71 38.26
C GLU A 260 20.90 -3.80 37.41
N ILE A 261 20.35 -3.06 36.44
CA ILE A 261 21.07 -2.05 35.64
C ILE A 261 20.41 -0.71 35.89
N SER A 262 21.21 0.34 36.04
CA SER A 262 20.74 1.68 36.40
C SER A 262 21.43 2.73 35.55
N ARG A 263 20.79 3.90 35.43
CA ARG A 263 21.38 5.08 34.79
C ARG A 263 22.78 5.38 35.34
N GLY A 264 23.74 5.63 34.44
CA GLY A 264 25.14 5.88 34.76
C GLY A 264 26.04 4.64 34.76
N ASP A 265 25.47 3.42 34.77
CA ASP A 265 26.27 2.19 34.68
C ASP A 265 27.01 2.11 33.33
N THR A 266 28.24 1.59 33.34
CA THR A 266 29.02 1.38 32.11
C THR A 266 28.82 -0.03 31.58
N ILE A 267 28.36 -0.19 30.32
CA ILE A 267 28.27 -1.49 29.66
C ILE A 267 29.65 -1.88 29.12
N LEU A 268 30.18 -3.03 29.52
CA LEU A 268 31.48 -3.55 29.07
C LEU A 268 31.33 -4.67 28.02
N LYS A 269 30.31 -5.51 28.16
CA LYS A 269 30.02 -6.64 27.26
C LYS A 269 28.52 -6.92 27.25
N VAL A 270 27.97 -7.35 26.11
CA VAL A 270 26.62 -7.93 26.01
C VAL A 270 26.73 -9.26 25.27
N ASN A 271 26.28 -10.34 25.89
CA ASN A 271 26.57 -11.72 25.50
C ASN A 271 28.07 -11.90 25.21
N ASP A 272 28.45 -12.15 23.96
CA ASP A 272 29.85 -12.29 23.53
C ASP A 272 30.46 -11.06 22.84
N THR A 273 29.68 -9.99 22.66
CA THR A 273 30.15 -8.76 22.05
C THR A 273 30.70 -7.80 23.11
N LYS A 274 31.96 -7.39 22.96
CA LYS A 274 32.57 -6.34 23.78
C LYS A 274 32.03 -4.98 23.35
N MET A 275 31.70 -4.13 24.32
CA MET A 275 31.19 -2.77 24.12
C MET A 275 32.23 -1.69 24.48
N GLU A 276 33.51 -2.07 24.59
CA GLU A 276 34.62 -1.16 24.89
C GLU A 276 35.32 -0.71 23.60
N ASN A 277 35.61 0.58 23.48
CA ASN A 277 36.32 1.21 22.34
C ASN A 277 35.61 1.07 20.98
N ILE A 278 34.28 1.01 20.98
CA ILE A 278 33.43 1.10 19.78
C ILE A 278 32.70 2.45 19.75
N THR A 279 32.19 2.85 18.60
CA THR A 279 31.30 4.03 18.48
C THR A 279 29.94 3.77 19.13
N LEU A 280 29.19 4.82 19.45
CA LEU A 280 27.84 4.67 20.00
C LEU A 280 26.91 3.92 19.02
N THR A 281 27.03 4.20 17.72
CA THR A 281 26.21 3.56 16.67
C THR A 281 26.49 2.07 16.58
N GLU A 282 27.76 1.65 16.62
CA GLU A 282 28.14 0.23 16.65
C GLU A 282 27.61 -0.49 17.91
N ALA A 283 27.60 0.19 19.06
CA ALA A 283 27.06 -0.36 20.30
C ALA A 283 25.54 -0.58 20.24
N GLN A 284 24.80 0.41 19.74
CA GLN A 284 23.35 0.33 19.53
C GLN A 284 22.99 -0.75 18.50
N GLU A 285 23.71 -0.82 17.38
CA GLU A 285 23.54 -1.89 16.38
C GLU A 285 23.83 -3.29 16.96
N ALA A 286 24.88 -3.43 17.75
CA ALA A 286 25.24 -4.70 18.38
C ALA A 286 24.19 -5.14 19.39
N LEU A 287 23.66 -4.22 20.21
CA LEU A 287 22.57 -4.50 21.15
C LEU A 287 21.30 -4.94 20.41
N TRP A 288 20.87 -4.20 19.38
CA TRP A 288 19.72 -4.55 18.54
C TRP A 288 19.87 -5.93 17.88
N LYS A 289 21.06 -6.24 17.33
CA LYS A 289 21.34 -7.55 16.72
C LYS A 289 21.24 -8.68 17.75
N ILE A 290 21.74 -8.49 18.97
CA ILE A 290 21.64 -9.47 20.07
C ILE A 290 20.19 -9.65 20.51
N GLU A 291 19.44 -8.56 20.67
CA GLU A 291 18.02 -8.60 21.06
C GLU A 291 17.19 -9.38 20.03
N GLN A 292 17.39 -9.13 18.73
CA GLN A 292 16.67 -9.83 17.66
C GLN A 292 17.10 -11.29 17.48
N GLN A 293 18.37 -11.63 17.71
CA GLN A 293 18.86 -13.01 17.64
C GLN A 293 18.47 -13.86 18.86
N THR A 294 18.11 -13.23 19.98
CA THR A 294 17.68 -13.95 21.18
C THR A 294 16.21 -14.35 21.04
N ASN A 295 15.94 -15.66 21.20
CA ASN A 295 14.56 -16.18 21.24
C ASN A 295 13.85 -15.73 22.53
N ILE A 296 12.51 -15.68 22.51
CA ILE A 296 11.70 -15.47 23.72
C ILE A 296 12.03 -16.57 24.74
N GLY A 297 12.21 -16.19 26.01
CA GLY A 297 12.73 -17.05 27.08
C GLY A 297 14.26 -17.24 27.08
N GLY A 298 14.96 -16.73 26.06
CA GLY A 298 16.42 -16.66 26.03
C GLY A 298 16.98 -15.59 26.98
N LYS A 299 18.28 -15.68 27.31
CA LYS A 299 18.95 -14.74 28.22
C LYS A 299 19.92 -13.83 27.48
N ILE A 300 19.85 -12.54 27.78
CA ILE A 300 20.80 -11.51 27.34
C ILE A 300 21.62 -11.12 28.57
N VAL A 301 22.92 -11.35 28.51
CA VAL A 301 23.84 -11.22 29.65
C VAL A 301 24.70 -9.98 29.48
N PHE A 302 24.51 -9.00 30.36
CA PHE A 302 25.25 -7.75 30.38
C PHE A 302 26.37 -7.85 31.42
N THR A 303 27.61 -7.60 31.01
CA THR A 303 28.70 -7.30 31.95
C THR A 303 28.74 -5.78 32.15
N VAL A 304 28.33 -5.33 33.33
CA VAL A 304 28.22 -3.90 33.67
C VAL A 304 29.21 -3.51 34.76
N ALA A 305 29.88 -2.37 34.61
CA ALA A 305 30.59 -1.74 35.71
C ALA A 305 29.68 -0.70 36.38
N LYS A 306 29.35 -0.93 37.64
CA LYS A 306 28.44 -0.09 38.41
C LYS A 306 28.98 1.33 38.60
N SER A 307 28.11 2.32 38.44
CA SER A 307 28.41 3.72 38.79
C SER A 307 28.42 3.93 40.31
N GLU A 308 29.33 4.77 40.80
CA GLU A 308 29.31 5.22 42.19
C GLU A 308 28.42 6.46 42.33
N ILE A 309 27.10 6.24 42.37
CA ILE A 309 26.12 7.22 42.84
C ILE A 309 25.30 6.56 43.95
N GLN A 310 25.05 7.33 45.00
CA GLN A 310 24.69 6.91 46.35
C GLN A 310 23.42 6.03 46.43
N GLN A 311 23.49 4.94 47.20
CA GLN A 311 22.30 4.29 47.76
C GLN A 311 21.69 5.18 48.85
N GLU A 312 20.90 6.18 48.47
CA GLU A 312 19.97 6.86 49.39
C GLU A 312 18.62 6.14 49.41
N SER A 313 18.55 4.98 50.06
CA SER A 313 17.28 4.31 50.36
C SER A 313 17.36 3.36 51.55
N ASP A 314 17.70 3.91 52.72
CA ASP A 314 17.44 3.28 54.04
C ASP A 314 17.14 4.38 55.08
N ILE A 315 16.15 5.23 54.76
CA ILE A 315 15.49 6.10 55.75
C ILE A 315 14.10 5.53 56.03
N THR A 316 14.08 4.43 56.77
CA THR A 316 12.85 3.87 57.31
C THR A 316 12.34 4.76 58.44
N PHE A 317 11.37 5.62 58.15
CA PHE A 317 10.60 6.32 59.19
C PHE A 317 9.72 5.30 59.92
N PHE A 318 9.99 5.10 61.22
CA PHE A 318 9.13 4.45 62.21
C PHE A 318 9.22 5.21 63.54
#